data_AF-A0A8J8GTQ6-F1
#
_entry.id   AF-A0A8J8GTQ6-F1
#
_cell.length_a   1.000
_cell.length_b   1.000
_cell.length_c   1.000
_cell.angle_alpha   90.00
_cell.angle_beta   90.00
_cell.angle_gamma   90.00
#
_symmetry.space_group_name_H-M   'P 1'
#
loop_
_entity.id
_entity.type
_entity.pdbx_description
1 polymer ?
#
loop_
_entity_poly.entity_id
_entity_poly.type
_entity_poly.pdbx_seq_one_letter_code
_entity_poly.pdbx_strand_id
1 'polypeptide(L)'
;MDIPLRDGATTVGVGLETRGGVFTTLIPEGARVPCRQSAVFTTAADAQRSIKVGVLRGGEDGPVVVGRYELLLPGDAPRGAPQIRVTFAIGEDGSFRLSAVDGEGADLEVVSAAA
;
A
#
# COMPACT_ATOMS: atom_id res chain seq x y z
N MET A 1 -2.57 -14.42 0.36
CA MET A 1 -3.03 -13.32 -0.51
C MET A 1 -1.79 -12.94 -1.27
N ASP A 2 -1.71 -13.32 -2.53
CA ASP A 2 -0.43 -13.45 -3.23
C ASP A 2 -0.51 -12.79 -4.60
N ILE A 3 0.59 -12.17 -5.03
CA ILE A 3 0.71 -11.53 -6.33
C ILE A 3 1.09 -12.59 -7.36
N PRO A 4 0.40 -12.69 -8.51
CA PRO A 4 0.72 -13.70 -9.50
C PRO A 4 2.07 -13.41 -10.16
N LEU A 5 2.94 -14.42 -10.15
CA LEU A 5 4.30 -14.37 -10.68
C LEU A 5 4.49 -15.32 -11.86
N ARG A 6 5.43 -14.98 -12.74
CA ARG A 6 5.93 -15.86 -13.80
C ARG A 6 7.42 -15.61 -13.98
N ASP A 7 8.21 -16.69 -13.95
CA ASP A 7 9.67 -16.65 -14.16
C ASP A 7 10.40 -15.63 -13.25
N GLY A 8 9.95 -15.50 -12.00
CA GLY A 8 10.52 -14.56 -11.02
C GLY A 8 10.18 -13.08 -11.26
N ALA A 9 9.13 -12.79 -12.03
CA ALA A 9 8.63 -11.44 -12.28
C ALA A 9 7.12 -11.31 -12.05
N THR A 10 6.66 -10.12 -11.70
CA THR A 10 5.23 -9.81 -11.60
C THR A 10 4.55 -9.92 -12.95
N THR A 11 3.37 -10.55 -12.99
CA THR A 11 2.57 -10.68 -14.23
C THR A 11 1.57 -9.56 -14.43
N VAL A 12 1.39 -8.71 -13.42
CA VAL A 12 0.50 -7.55 -13.43
C VAL A 12 1.12 -6.43 -12.62
N GLY A 13 0.76 -5.18 -12.93
CA GLY A 13 1.09 -4.04 -12.07
C GLY A 13 0.37 -4.13 -10.72
N VAL A 14 1.06 -3.72 -9.65
CA VAL A 14 0.52 -3.67 -8.29
C VAL A 14 0.69 -2.27 -7.73
N GLY A 15 -0.34 -1.78 -7.05
CA GLY A 15 -0.36 -0.44 -6.49
C GLY A 15 -1.23 -0.31 -5.26
N LEU A 16 -1.26 0.90 -4.74
CA LEU A 16 -2.05 1.27 -3.58
C LEU A 16 -3.15 2.24 -3.98
N GLU A 17 -4.35 2.00 -3.48
CA GLU A 17 -5.46 2.94 -3.50
C GLU A 17 -5.57 3.61 -2.14
N THR A 18 -5.81 4.92 -2.14
CA THR A 18 -6.16 5.68 -0.94
C THR A 18 -7.52 6.34 -1.08
N ARG A 19 -8.00 6.94 0.02
CA ARG A 19 -9.28 7.66 0.07
C ARG A 19 -9.38 8.67 -1.09
N GLY A 20 -10.44 8.51 -1.91
CA GLY A 20 -10.67 9.31 -3.11
C GLY A 20 -10.52 8.53 -4.42
N GLY A 21 -10.23 7.23 -4.36
CA GLY A 21 -10.10 6.38 -5.56
C GLY A 21 -8.81 6.64 -6.33
N VAL A 22 -7.83 7.29 -5.69
CA VAL A 22 -6.52 7.54 -6.31
C VAL A 22 -5.71 6.26 -6.19
N PHE A 23 -5.55 5.58 -7.32
CA PHE A 23 -4.69 4.41 -7.46
C PHE A 23 -3.30 4.82 -7.94
N THR A 24 -2.30 4.51 -7.13
CA THR A 24 -0.88 4.75 -7.44
C THR A 24 -0.22 3.40 -7.69
N THR A 25 0.21 3.16 -8.93
CA THR A 25 1.02 1.97 -9.26
C THR A 25 2.40 2.11 -8.61
N LEU A 26 2.80 1.12 -7.81
CA LEU A 26 4.12 1.11 -7.14
C LEU A 26 5.07 0.13 -7.81
N ILE A 27 4.59 -1.06 -8.14
CA ILE A 27 5.39 -2.11 -8.76
C ILE A 27 4.80 -2.37 -10.14
N PRO A 28 5.50 -2.03 -11.23
CA PRO A 28 4.98 -2.26 -12.57
C PRO A 28 4.93 -3.76 -12.89
N GLU A 29 4.20 -4.10 -13.94
CA GLU A 29 4.27 -5.43 -14.56
C GLU A 29 5.70 -5.73 -15.03
N GLY A 30 6.13 -6.98 -14.89
CA GLY A 30 7.46 -7.44 -15.27
C GLY A 30 8.56 -7.06 -14.27
N ALA A 31 8.22 -6.48 -13.12
CA ALA A 31 9.19 -6.21 -12.06
C ALA A 31 9.72 -7.52 -11.48
N ARG A 32 11.04 -7.64 -11.35
CA ARG A 32 11.68 -8.81 -10.73
C ARG A 32 11.35 -8.87 -9.25
N VAL A 33 11.08 -10.08 -8.75
CA VAL A 33 10.94 -10.35 -7.32
C VAL A 33 12.21 -11.03 -6.78
N PRO A 34 12.58 -10.82 -5.50
CA PRO A 34 11.89 -10.00 -4.51
C PRO A 34 12.11 -8.49 -4.77
N CYS A 35 11.10 -7.69 -4.49
CA CYS A 35 11.20 -6.23 -4.63
C CYS A 35 10.36 -5.49 -3.60
N ARG A 36 10.68 -4.22 -3.38
CA ARG A 36 9.88 -3.33 -2.53
C ARG A 36 9.87 -1.93 -3.11
N GLN A 37 8.74 -1.24 -2.96
CA GLN A 37 8.59 0.15 -3.34
C GLN A 37 7.85 0.91 -2.25
N SER A 38 8.24 2.16 -2.03
CA SER A 38 7.61 3.03 -1.04
C SER A 38 6.92 4.23 -1.71
N ALA A 39 5.84 4.69 -1.11
CA ALA A 39 5.20 5.95 -1.42
C ALA A 39 4.85 6.71 -0.14
N VAL A 40 4.83 8.03 -0.22
CA VAL A 40 4.46 8.88 0.91
C VAL A 40 3.02 9.31 0.75
N PHE A 41 2.24 9.12 1.80
CA PHE A 41 0.84 9.49 1.92
C PHE A 41 0.65 10.49 3.05
N THR A 42 -0.50 11.15 3.06
CA THR A 42 -0.86 12.12 4.09
C THR A 42 -2.36 12.02 4.45
N THR A 43 -2.78 12.72 5.49
CA THR A 43 -4.18 12.74 5.93
C THR A 43 -5.06 13.54 4.97
N ALA A 44 -6.26 13.03 4.74
CA ALA A 44 -7.26 13.66 3.89
C ALA A 44 -8.18 14.61 4.67
N ALA A 45 -8.18 14.54 6.01
CA ALA A 45 -8.98 15.37 6.92
C ALA A 45 -8.21 15.70 8.21
N ASP A 46 -8.64 16.74 8.92
CA ASP A 46 -8.11 17.10 10.24
C ASP A 46 -8.46 16.04 11.28
N ALA A 47 -7.55 15.80 12.23
CA ALA A 47 -7.72 14.82 13.30
C ALA A 47 -8.11 13.41 12.79
N GLN A 48 -7.67 13.07 11.58
CA GLN A 48 -7.86 11.73 11.02
C GLN A 48 -7.04 10.73 11.85
N ARG A 49 -7.70 9.65 12.33
CA ARG A 49 -7.10 8.64 13.22
C ARG A 49 -6.50 7.43 12.51
N SER A 50 -6.93 7.15 11.28
CA SER A 50 -6.35 6.08 10.45
C SER A 50 -6.38 6.43 8.96
N ILE A 51 -5.46 5.87 8.19
CA ILE A 51 -5.43 5.96 6.73
C ILE A 51 -5.82 4.60 6.16
N LYS A 52 -6.90 4.58 5.36
CA LYS A 52 -7.33 3.39 4.63
C LYS A 52 -6.50 3.24 3.36
N VAL A 53 -5.92 2.07 3.17
CA VAL A 53 -5.11 1.70 2.02
C VAL A 53 -5.64 0.41 1.42
N GLY A 54 -6.05 0.47 0.16
CA GLY A 54 -6.34 -0.71 -0.65
C GLY A 54 -5.09 -1.16 -1.39
N VAL A 55 -4.79 -2.45 -1.40
CA VAL A 55 -3.83 -3.04 -2.34
C VAL A 55 -4.61 -3.51 -3.55
N LEU A 56 -4.28 -2.99 -4.73
CA LEU A 56 -4.91 -3.40 -5.99
C LEU A 56 -3.84 -3.92 -6.96
N ARG A 57 -4.27 -4.86 -7.79
CA ARG A 57 -3.48 -5.38 -8.91
C ARG A 57 -4.19 -5.12 -10.23
N GLY A 58 -3.45 -5.13 -11.33
CA GLY A 58 -4.03 -5.17 -12.67
C GLY A 58 -4.88 -6.43 -12.90
N GLY A 59 -5.91 -6.29 -13.74
CA GLY A 59 -6.80 -7.33 -14.21
C GLY A 59 -7.36 -6.98 -15.59
N GLU A 60 -7.88 -7.98 -16.31
CA GLU A 60 -8.37 -7.81 -17.69
C GLU A 60 -9.52 -6.79 -17.78
N ASP A 61 -10.44 -6.81 -16.80
CA ASP A 61 -11.59 -5.90 -16.71
C ASP A 61 -11.33 -4.65 -15.84
N GLY A 62 -10.06 -4.42 -15.47
CA GLY A 62 -9.65 -3.31 -14.60
C GLY A 62 -9.00 -3.76 -13.29
N PRO A 63 -8.71 -2.81 -12.38
CA PRO A 63 -7.95 -3.10 -11.17
C PRO A 63 -8.77 -3.93 -10.18
N VAL A 64 -8.14 -4.98 -9.63
CA VAL A 64 -8.73 -5.93 -8.68
C VAL A 64 -8.17 -5.71 -7.29
N VAL A 65 -9.04 -5.60 -6.28
CA VAL A 65 -8.65 -5.48 -4.87
C VAL A 65 -8.07 -6.81 -4.37
N VAL A 66 -6.84 -6.75 -3.85
CA VAL A 66 -6.12 -7.87 -3.24
C VAL A 66 -6.26 -7.84 -1.73
N GLY A 67 -6.34 -6.66 -1.12
CA GLY A 67 -6.48 -6.51 0.32
C GLY A 67 -6.79 -5.09 0.72
N ARG A 68 -7.33 -4.92 1.93
CA ARG A 68 -7.59 -3.62 2.54
C ARG A 68 -6.91 -3.55 3.89
N TYR A 69 -6.33 -2.39 4.17
CA TYR A 69 -5.53 -2.16 5.35
C TYR A 69 -5.84 -0.79 5.93
N GLU A 70 -5.68 -0.66 7.23
CA GLU A 70 -5.73 0.61 7.94
C GLU A 70 -4.39 0.86 8.62
N LEU A 71 -3.84 2.06 8.39
CA LEU A 71 -2.64 2.55 9.07
C LEU A 71 -3.10 3.41 10.23
N LEU A 72 -2.81 2.98 11.47
CA LEU A 72 -3.19 3.74 12.65
C LEU A 72 -2.21 4.90 12.86
N LEU A 73 -2.75 6.09 13.10
CA LEU A 73 -1.95 7.29 13.30
C LEU A 73 -1.71 7.52 14.80
N PRO A 74 -0.50 7.97 15.20
CA PRO A 74 -0.12 8.09 16.61
C PRO A 74 -0.85 9.22 17.35
N GLY A 75 -1.50 10.13 16.64
CA GLY A 75 -2.23 11.25 17.23
C GLY A 75 -3.01 12.07 16.21
N ASP A 76 -3.69 13.09 16.72
CA ASP A 76 -4.39 14.06 15.87
C ASP A 76 -3.39 15.01 15.21
N ALA A 77 -3.56 15.23 13.90
CA ALA A 77 -2.77 16.18 13.15
C ALA A 77 -3.64 16.93 12.14
N PRO A 78 -3.24 18.15 11.74
CA PRO A 78 -3.89 18.86 10.64
C PRO A 78 -3.88 18.03 9.35
N ARG A 79 -4.88 18.25 8.50
CA ARG A 79 -4.94 17.68 7.16
C ARG A 79 -3.66 18.00 6.39
N GLY A 80 -3.08 16.99 5.74
CA GLY A 80 -1.92 17.16 4.85
C GLY A 80 -0.57 17.31 5.56
N ALA A 81 -0.54 17.40 6.90
CA ALA A 81 0.69 17.58 7.64
C ALA A 81 1.45 16.25 7.88
N PRO A 82 0.80 15.15 8.33
CA PRO A 82 1.48 13.87 8.53
C PRO A 82 2.10 13.36 7.24
N GLN A 83 3.34 12.90 7.31
CA GLN A 83 4.02 12.20 6.23
C GLN A 83 4.10 10.73 6.60
N ILE A 84 3.41 9.86 5.87
CA ILE A 84 3.40 8.42 6.13
C ILE A 84 4.04 7.71 4.94
N ARG A 85 5.23 7.16 5.14
CA ARG A 85 5.89 6.33 4.15
C ARG A 85 5.35 4.91 4.24
N VAL A 86 4.57 4.52 3.27
CA VAL A 86 4.07 3.15 3.12
C VAL A 86 5.01 2.41 2.18
N THR A 87 5.47 1.24 2.59
CA THR A 87 6.30 0.35 1.78
C THR A 87 5.53 -0.91 1.47
N PHE A 88 5.43 -1.22 0.18
CA PHE A 88 4.88 -2.47 -0.31
C PHE A 88 6.03 -3.36 -0.78
N ALA A 89 6.13 -4.56 -0.21
CA ALA A 89 7.17 -5.54 -0.54
C ALA A 89 6.53 -6.83 -1.06
N ILE A 90 7.11 -7.40 -2.10
CA ILE A 90 6.75 -8.71 -2.67
C ILE A 90 7.94 -9.66 -2.48
N GLY A 91 7.67 -10.82 -1.89
CA GLY A 91 8.60 -11.93 -1.70
C GLY A 91 8.80 -12.77 -2.97
N GLU A 92 9.73 -13.72 -2.90
CA GLU A 92 10.07 -14.61 -4.01
C GLU A 92 8.93 -15.51 -4.46
N ASP A 93 8.03 -15.85 -3.53
CA ASP A 93 6.84 -16.67 -3.74
C ASP A 93 5.58 -15.87 -4.13
N GLY A 94 5.70 -14.54 -4.21
CA GLY A 94 4.59 -13.64 -4.49
C GLY A 94 3.79 -13.23 -3.25
N SER A 95 4.16 -13.71 -2.06
CA SER A 95 3.63 -13.18 -0.81
C SER A 95 3.97 -11.69 -0.71
N PHE A 96 3.08 -10.89 -0.15
CA PHE A 96 3.34 -9.46 0.02
C PHE A 96 3.15 -8.99 1.46
N ARG A 97 3.80 -7.87 1.78
CA ARG A 97 3.65 -7.18 3.06
C ARG A 97 3.56 -5.68 2.84
N LEU A 98 2.73 -5.05 3.67
CA LEU A 98 2.74 -3.61 3.89
C LEU A 98 3.42 -3.28 5.20
N SER A 99 4.26 -2.25 5.17
CA SER A 99 4.72 -1.56 6.37
C SER A 99 4.52 -0.06 6.20
N ALA A 100 4.35 0.65 7.31
CA ALA A 100 4.20 2.09 7.31
C ALA A 100 5.08 2.69 8.39
N VAL A 101 5.68 3.83 8.06
CA VAL A 101 6.57 4.59 8.95
C VAL A 101 6.13 6.05 8.89
N ASP A 102 6.08 6.74 10.02
CA ASP A 102 5.79 8.17 10.07
C ASP A 102 6.97 9.04 9.60
N GLY A 103 6.79 10.36 9.62
CA GLY A 103 7.80 11.33 9.19
C GLY A 103 9.02 11.39 10.13
N GLU A 104 8.89 10.89 11.35
CA GLU A 104 9.96 10.84 12.36
C GLU A 104 10.72 9.51 12.32
N GLY A 105 10.22 8.52 11.58
CA GLY A 105 10.84 7.22 11.42
C GLY A 105 10.25 6.13 12.33
N ALA A 106 9.17 6.39 13.05
CA ALA A 106 8.52 5.40 13.89
C ALA A 106 7.57 4.49 13.08
N ASP A 107 7.60 3.19 13.38
CA ASP A 107 6.72 2.21 12.76
C ASP A 107 5.26 2.47 13.15
N LEU A 108 4.37 2.47 12.16
CA LEU A 108 2.94 2.56 12.35
C LEU A 108 2.31 1.17 12.33
N GLU A 109 1.27 1.00 13.13
CA GLU A 109 0.48 -0.22 13.13
C GLU A 109 -0.31 -0.34 11.83
N VAL A 110 -0.14 -1.46 11.13
CA VAL A 110 -0.87 -1.81 9.92
C VAL A 110 -1.83 -2.94 10.24
N VAL A 111 -3.13 -2.63 10.30
CA VAL A 111 -4.17 -3.61 10.58
C VAL A 111 -4.87 -4.02 9.29
N SER A 112 -5.12 -5.32 9.09
CA SER A 112 -5.97 -5.76 7.98
C SER A 112 -7.40 -5.31 8.24
N ALA A 113 -7.98 -4.54 7.32
CA ALA A 113 -9.40 -4.21 7.38
C ALA A 113 -10.19 -5.37 6.76
N ALA A 114 -11.14 -5.93 7.52
CA ALA A 114 -12.09 -6.91 6.99
C ALA A 114 -12.84 -6.27 5.81
N ALA A 115 -12.94 -7.02 4.70
CA ALA A 115 -13.50 -6.55 3.43
C ALA A 115 -15.00 -6.28 3.50
#